data_AF-A0AAD8BCS2-F1
#
_entry.id   AF-A0AAD8BCS2-F1
#
_cell.length_a   1.000
_cell.length_b   1.000
_cell.length_c   1.000
_cell.angle_alpha   90.00
_cell.angle_beta   90.00
_cell.angle_gamma   90.00
#
_symmetry.space_group_name_H-M   'P 1'
#
loop_
_entity.id
_entity.type
_entity.pdbx_description
1 polymer ?
#
loop_
_entity_poly.entity_id
_entity_poly.type
_entity_poly.pdbx_seq_one_letter_code
_entity_poly.pdbx_strand_id
1 'polypeptide(L)'
;MASFQKTLEIALQKRGIKRDKDVDELYLSQRNLLNCEDLKRFKYMKKLWINGNKLRHANFLSCNFHLSELYLHDNNLSEISGCLRHLTCLVVLTLHNNQLTHLEKTLKELDKMKSLSVLNLFNNPAAQEPGYRTFTIHMCPSLTLLDRSEVTRNEQEKASHMYSQDKTLAKSRVAFGRKSEGPPTSHSAFARRTTSVKQDPTEATNQVNGNLKVNTNESPEEAVNIRFLKKSLTMYSIFDWSKVPRLEARRQTDSQFSLPRILTFVYR
;
A
#
# COMPACT_ATOMS: atom_id res chain seq x y z
N MET A 1 25.85 31.98 -16.42
CA MET A 1 24.73 31.10 -15.98
C MET A 1 23.91 31.87 -14.97
N ALA A 2 22.58 31.97 -15.13
CA ALA A 2 21.75 32.63 -14.13
C ALA A 2 21.65 31.73 -12.90
N SER A 3 22.11 32.21 -11.74
CA SER A 3 21.88 31.52 -10.47
C SER A 3 20.37 31.39 -10.25
N PHE A 4 19.92 30.21 -9.82
CA PHE A 4 18.52 29.93 -9.50
C PHE A 4 17.98 30.97 -8.51
N GLN A 5 18.73 31.25 -7.45
CA GLN A 5 18.36 32.21 -6.42
C GLN A 5 18.17 33.62 -6.98
N LYS A 6 19.08 34.08 -7.86
CA LYS A 6 18.95 35.39 -8.52
C LYS A 6 17.71 35.45 -9.41
N THR A 7 17.41 34.36 -10.12
CA THR A 7 16.22 34.25 -10.98
C THR A 7 14.93 34.28 -10.17
N LEU A 8 14.94 33.59 -9.03
CA LEU A 8 13.84 33.51 -8.08
C LEU A 8 13.58 34.87 -7.43
N GLU A 9 14.63 35.57 -6.98
CA GLU A 9 14.51 36.94 -6.45
C GLU A 9 13.94 37.91 -7.48
N ILE A 10 14.42 37.87 -8.72
CA ILE A 10 13.86 38.69 -9.81
C ILE A 10 12.38 38.37 -10.04
N ALA A 11 11.99 37.09 -10.00
CA ALA A 11 10.60 36.66 -10.16
C ALA A 11 9.70 37.16 -9.02
N LEU A 12 10.19 37.11 -7.78
CA LEU A 12 9.47 37.61 -6.59
C LEU A 12 9.35 39.14 -6.61
N GLN A 13 10.44 39.84 -6.94
CA GLN A 13 10.47 41.30 -7.07
C GLN A 13 9.51 41.80 -8.16
N LYS A 14 9.47 41.13 -9.32
CA LYS A 14 8.54 41.48 -10.40
C LYS A 14 7.06 41.40 -9.96
N ARG A 15 6.75 40.54 -8.99
CA ARG A 15 5.40 40.41 -8.40
C ARG A 15 5.19 41.25 -7.14
N GLY A 16 6.20 41.97 -6.67
CA GLY A 16 6.11 42.81 -5.48
C GLY A 16 5.86 42.02 -4.19
N ILE A 17 6.20 40.73 -4.16
CA ILE A 17 5.93 39.87 -3.00
C ILE A 17 6.96 40.15 -1.92
N LYS A 18 6.48 40.63 -0.76
CA LYS A 18 7.33 40.99 0.39
C LYS A 18 7.53 39.85 1.39
N ARG A 19 6.60 38.89 1.45
CA ARG A 19 6.65 37.75 2.38
C ARG A 19 6.50 36.44 1.63
N ASP A 20 7.33 35.45 1.97
CA ASP A 20 7.27 34.11 1.34
C ASP A 20 5.92 33.40 1.55
N LYS A 21 5.18 33.75 2.61
CA LYS A 21 3.84 33.19 2.89
C LYS A 21 2.77 33.62 1.90
N ASP A 22 2.96 34.76 1.24
CA ASP A 22 1.99 35.34 0.30
C ASP A 22 2.19 34.82 -1.14
N VAL A 23 3.17 33.92 -1.34
CA VAL A 23 3.45 33.34 -2.65
C VAL A 23 2.45 32.23 -2.95
N ASP A 24 1.35 32.60 -3.59
CA ASP A 24 0.37 31.64 -4.11
C ASP A 24 0.79 31.06 -5.47
N GLU A 25 1.56 31.82 -6.23
CA GLU A 25 1.85 31.54 -7.64
C GLU A 25 3.27 31.95 -8.02
N LEU A 26 4.05 31.02 -8.58
CA LEU A 26 5.46 31.23 -8.91
C LEU A 26 5.76 30.92 -10.38
N TYR A 27 6.36 31.89 -11.08
CA TYR A 27 6.70 31.80 -12.51
C TYR A 27 8.21 31.79 -12.70
N LEU A 28 8.74 30.65 -13.14
CA LEU A 28 10.15 30.38 -13.40
C LEU A 28 10.38 29.80 -14.81
N SER A 29 9.48 30.10 -15.75
CA SER A 29 9.53 29.56 -17.11
C SER A 29 10.65 30.17 -17.97
N GLN A 30 11.22 29.36 -18.86
CA GLN A 30 12.19 29.77 -19.89
C GLN A 30 13.47 30.44 -19.34
N ARG A 31 14.01 29.92 -18.23
CA ARG A 31 15.19 30.50 -17.56
C ARG A 31 16.47 29.67 -17.73
N ASN A 32 16.43 28.63 -18.56
CA ASN A 32 17.55 27.70 -18.77
C ASN A 32 18.10 27.12 -17.46
N LEU A 33 17.23 26.88 -16.47
CA LEU A 33 17.62 26.33 -15.18
C LEU A 33 18.04 24.87 -15.36
N LEU A 34 19.25 24.53 -14.90
CA LEU A 34 19.74 23.15 -14.87
C LEU A 34 19.24 22.42 -13.62
N ASN A 35 19.25 23.13 -12.49
CA ASN A 35 18.80 22.64 -11.19
C ASN A 35 17.90 23.70 -10.54
N CYS A 36 16.95 23.23 -9.73
CA CYS A 36 16.11 24.06 -8.87
C CYS A 36 16.46 23.71 -7.43
N GLU A 37 16.75 24.71 -6.60
CA GLU A 37 16.91 24.51 -5.16
C GLU A 37 15.55 24.30 -4.48
N ASP A 38 15.57 23.86 -3.23
CA ASP A 38 14.38 23.54 -2.45
C ASP A 38 13.41 24.72 -2.31
N LEU A 39 12.16 24.53 -2.75
CA LEU A 39 11.06 25.51 -2.63
C LEU A 39 10.31 25.39 -1.29
N LYS A 40 10.97 24.85 -0.26
CA LYS A 40 10.39 24.55 1.07
C LYS A 40 9.81 25.78 1.77
N ARG A 41 10.30 26.98 1.44
CA ARG A 41 9.83 28.25 2.03
C ARG A 41 8.42 28.64 1.60
N PHE A 42 7.96 28.20 0.42
CA PHE A 42 6.66 28.57 -0.15
C PHE A 42 5.57 27.55 0.18
N LYS A 43 5.22 27.43 1.47
CA LYS A 43 4.29 26.39 1.96
C LYS A 43 2.88 26.47 1.37
N TYR A 44 2.41 27.68 1.06
CA TYR A 44 1.03 27.93 0.60
C TYR A 44 0.90 28.08 -0.91
N MET A 45 1.97 27.82 -1.67
CA MET A 45 1.97 27.94 -3.12
C MET A 45 0.98 26.94 -3.75
N LYS A 46 0.12 27.47 -4.61
CA LYS A 46 -0.94 26.76 -5.34
C LYS A 46 -0.56 26.46 -6.77
N LYS A 47 0.22 27.33 -7.43
CA LYS A 47 0.58 27.18 -8.85
C LYS A 47 2.07 27.39 -9.08
N LEU A 48 2.69 26.47 -9.81
CA LEU A 48 4.11 26.55 -10.16
C LEU A 48 4.31 26.36 -11.67
N TRP A 49 4.89 27.37 -12.31
CA TRP A 49 5.36 27.30 -13.69
C TRP A 49 6.87 27.22 -13.73
N ILE A 50 7.42 26.10 -14.19
CA ILE A 50 8.87 25.93 -14.38
C ILE A 50 9.17 25.28 -15.73
N ASN A 51 8.29 25.52 -16.70
CA ASN A 51 8.38 24.99 -18.06
C ASN A 51 9.48 25.67 -18.89
N GLY A 52 10.00 24.95 -19.90
CA GLY A 52 11.04 25.48 -20.78
C GLY A 52 12.39 25.66 -20.07
N ASN A 53 12.70 24.79 -19.12
CA ASN A 53 14.01 24.76 -18.45
C ASN A 53 14.76 23.48 -18.86
N LYS A 54 15.90 23.22 -18.24
CA LYS A 54 16.74 22.05 -18.52
C LYS A 54 16.88 21.16 -17.28
N LEU A 55 15.80 21.10 -16.50
CA LEU A 55 15.78 20.35 -15.24
C LEU A 55 15.87 18.86 -15.50
N ARG A 56 16.75 18.18 -14.76
CA ARG A 56 16.88 16.71 -14.80
C ARG A 56 16.08 16.00 -13.71
N HIS A 57 15.87 16.67 -12.59
CA HIS A 57 15.21 16.13 -11.40
C HIS A 57 14.20 17.12 -10.82
N ALA A 58 13.16 16.60 -10.15
CA ALA A 58 12.05 17.38 -9.60
C ALA A 58 12.02 17.43 -8.06
N ASN A 59 13.18 17.30 -7.41
CA ASN A 59 13.28 17.05 -5.95
C ASN A 59 13.02 18.29 -5.06
N PHE A 60 12.57 19.41 -5.64
CA PHE A 60 12.47 20.70 -4.95
C PHE A 60 11.12 20.96 -4.26
N LEU A 61 10.16 20.03 -4.34
CA LEU A 61 8.77 20.24 -3.92
C LEU A 61 8.41 19.71 -2.52
N SER A 62 9.38 19.30 -1.70
CA SER A 62 9.20 18.47 -0.50
C SER A 62 8.22 18.98 0.57
N CYS A 63 7.83 20.26 0.57
CA CYS A 63 6.89 20.82 1.57
C CYS A 63 5.68 21.57 0.96
N ASN A 64 5.45 21.46 -0.36
CA ASN A 64 4.42 22.22 -1.06
C ASN A 64 3.09 21.46 -1.17
N PHE A 65 2.47 21.12 -0.03
CA PHE A 65 1.25 20.28 0.02
C PHE A 65 0.01 20.92 -0.61
N HIS A 66 -0.04 22.25 -0.68
CA HIS A 66 -1.17 23.01 -1.23
C HIS A 66 -1.10 23.21 -2.75
N LEU A 67 -0.12 22.60 -3.42
CA LEU A 67 0.04 22.76 -4.86
C LEU A 67 -1.13 22.11 -5.60
N SER A 68 -1.77 22.91 -6.45
CA SER A 68 -2.92 22.53 -7.28
C SER A 68 -2.56 22.41 -8.76
N GLU A 69 -1.63 23.23 -9.25
CA GLU A 69 -1.23 23.26 -10.65
C GLU A 69 0.30 23.22 -10.76
N LEU A 70 0.82 22.24 -11.50
CA LEU A 70 2.25 22.05 -11.71
C LEU A 70 2.57 21.91 -13.20
N TYR A 71 3.36 22.88 -13.70
CA TYR A 71 3.79 22.93 -15.09
C TYR A 71 5.28 22.65 -15.23
N LEU A 72 5.61 21.43 -15.63
CA LEU A 72 6.97 20.89 -15.78
C LEU A 72 7.30 20.49 -17.23
N HIS A 73 6.47 20.88 -18.19
CA HIS A 73 6.70 20.58 -19.60
C HIS A 73 7.94 21.27 -20.18
N ASP A 74 8.45 20.75 -21.28
CA ASP A 74 9.67 21.24 -21.94
C ASP A 74 10.86 21.29 -20.97
N ASN A 75 11.16 20.15 -20.36
CA ASN A 75 12.32 19.95 -19.49
C ASN A 75 13.05 18.66 -19.89
N ASN A 76 14.11 18.30 -19.15
CA ASN A 76 14.89 17.09 -19.39
C ASN A 76 14.72 16.08 -18.24
N LEU A 77 13.52 16.01 -17.66
CA LEU A 77 13.25 15.13 -16.51
C LEU A 77 13.37 13.68 -16.95
N SER A 78 14.29 12.94 -16.33
CA SER A 78 14.47 11.50 -16.57
C SER A 78 13.62 10.65 -15.63
N GLU A 79 13.43 11.12 -14.40
CA GLU A 79 12.69 10.41 -13.35
C GLU A 79 12.01 11.40 -12.39
N ILE A 80 10.82 11.04 -11.90
CA ILE A 80 10.04 11.81 -10.93
C ILE A 80 9.76 11.05 -9.62
N SER A 81 10.40 9.90 -9.44
CA SER A 81 10.21 9.04 -8.28
C SER A 81 10.60 9.75 -6.97
N GLY A 82 9.81 9.56 -5.92
CA GLY A 82 9.95 10.20 -4.62
C GLY A 82 9.65 11.69 -4.54
N CYS A 83 9.35 12.36 -5.67
CA CYS A 83 9.29 13.83 -5.71
C CYS A 83 7.88 14.40 -5.61
N LEU A 84 6.87 13.65 -6.03
CA LEU A 84 5.51 14.18 -6.20
C LEU A 84 4.46 13.49 -5.32
N ARG A 85 4.80 12.35 -4.71
CA ARG A 85 3.88 11.52 -3.91
C ARG A 85 3.09 12.28 -2.83
N HIS A 86 3.65 13.35 -2.27
CA HIS A 86 3.02 14.14 -1.19
C HIS A 86 2.07 15.23 -1.70
N LEU A 87 2.00 15.50 -3.01
CA LEU A 87 1.14 16.54 -3.61
C LEU A 87 -0.30 16.02 -3.77
N THR A 88 -1.01 15.83 -2.66
CA THR A 88 -2.36 15.23 -2.65
C THR A 88 -3.46 16.13 -3.23
N CYS A 89 -3.22 17.43 -3.29
CA CYS A 89 -4.14 18.45 -3.81
C CYS A 89 -3.92 18.81 -5.29
N LEU A 90 -3.03 18.10 -5.99
CA LEU A 90 -2.68 18.41 -7.36
C LEU A 90 -3.82 18.07 -8.33
N VAL A 91 -4.29 19.07 -9.06
CA VAL A 91 -5.40 18.98 -10.03
C VAL A 91 -4.88 18.91 -11.46
N VAL A 92 -3.82 19.66 -11.77
CA VAL A 92 -3.23 19.76 -13.11
C VAL A 92 -1.74 19.45 -13.04
N LEU A 93 -1.31 18.46 -13.83
CA LEU A 93 0.09 18.09 -13.99
C LEU A 93 0.45 18.02 -15.47
N THR A 94 1.41 18.84 -15.90
CA THR A 94 1.95 18.78 -17.27
C THR A 94 3.42 18.40 -17.25
N LEU A 95 3.73 17.28 -17.89
CA LEU A 95 5.05 16.65 -17.95
C LEU A 95 5.45 16.29 -19.40
N HIS A 96 4.73 16.81 -20.40
CA HIS A 96 5.05 16.56 -21.81
C HIS A 96 6.40 17.13 -22.22
N ASN A 97 6.99 16.59 -23.30
CA ASN A 97 8.33 16.95 -23.75
C ASN A 97 9.37 16.82 -22.62
N ASN A 98 9.45 15.64 -22.02
CA ASN A 98 10.47 15.25 -21.04
C ASN A 98 11.12 13.92 -21.46
N GLN A 99 12.00 13.38 -20.63
CA GLN A 99 12.74 12.14 -20.91
C GLN A 99 12.33 11.00 -19.97
N LEU A 100 11.05 10.97 -19.55
CA LEU A 100 10.54 9.93 -18.66
C LEU A 100 10.52 8.60 -19.41
N THR A 101 11.29 7.61 -18.95
CA THR A 101 11.40 6.29 -19.58
C THR A 101 10.44 5.28 -18.98
N HIS A 102 10.32 5.25 -17.65
CA HIS A 102 9.56 4.22 -16.95
C HIS A 102 8.16 4.71 -16.57
N LEU A 103 7.16 4.24 -17.31
CA LEU A 103 5.76 4.56 -17.05
C LEU A 103 5.29 4.11 -15.66
N GLU A 104 5.58 2.86 -15.27
CA GLU A 104 5.14 2.33 -13.97
C GLU A 104 5.66 3.15 -12.79
N LYS A 105 6.94 3.54 -12.82
CA LYS A 105 7.53 4.35 -11.75
C LYS A 105 6.86 5.72 -11.68
N THR A 106 6.65 6.32 -12.85
CA THR A 106 5.95 7.61 -12.99
C THR A 106 4.53 7.55 -12.42
N LEU A 107 3.74 6.54 -12.79
CA LEU A 107 2.36 6.40 -12.32
C LEU A 107 2.24 6.00 -10.84
N LYS A 108 3.20 5.23 -10.31
CA LYS A 108 3.25 4.90 -8.87
C LYS A 108 3.37 6.14 -7.99
N GLU A 109 4.03 7.20 -8.46
CA GLU A 109 4.07 8.49 -7.76
C GLU A 109 2.72 9.20 -7.75
N LEU A 110 1.95 9.05 -8.83
CA LEU A 110 0.65 9.69 -9.01
C LEU A 110 -0.50 8.94 -8.32
N ASP A 111 -0.29 7.69 -7.89
CA ASP A 111 -1.29 6.83 -7.22
C ASP A 111 -1.97 7.50 -6.00
N LYS A 112 -1.25 8.38 -5.29
CA LYS A 112 -1.79 9.09 -4.11
C LYS A 112 -2.55 10.38 -4.45
N MET A 113 -2.49 10.84 -5.69
CA MET A 113 -3.12 12.09 -6.13
C MET A 113 -4.57 11.85 -6.55
N LYS A 114 -5.48 11.84 -5.58
CA LYS A 114 -6.92 11.60 -5.84
C LYS A 114 -7.63 12.76 -6.54
N SER A 115 -7.04 13.96 -6.52
CA SER A 115 -7.60 15.18 -7.09
C SER A 115 -7.11 15.45 -8.52
N LEU A 116 -6.22 14.61 -9.06
CA LEU A 116 -5.62 14.81 -10.37
C LEU A 116 -6.66 14.61 -11.47
N SER A 117 -6.95 15.69 -12.18
CA SER A 117 -7.96 15.74 -13.24
C SER A 117 -7.36 15.84 -14.63
N VAL A 118 -6.22 16.53 -14.76
CA VAL A 118 -5.54 16.79 -16.03
C VAL A 118 -4.10 16.30 -15.94
N LEU A 119 -3.73 15.37 -16.83
CA LEU A 119 -2.38 14.83 -16.95
C LEU A 119 -1.93 14.85 -18.40
N ASN A 120 -0.73 15.40 -18.65
CA ASN A 120 -0.10 15.37 -19.96
C ASN A 120 1.31 14.77 -19.86
N LEU A 121 1.54 13.64 -20.52
CA LEU A 121 2.83 12.93 -20.62
C LEU A 121 3.24 12.67 -22.08
N PHE A 122 2.50 13.15 -23.08
CA PHE A 122 2.88 13.01 -24.50
C PHE A 122 4.32 13.50 -24.77
N ASN A 123 4.95 12.96 -25.82
CA ASN A 123 6.37 13.21 -26.12
C ASN A 123 7.32 12.87 -24.96
N ASN A 124 7.00 11.81 -24.22
CA ASN A 124 7.96 11.11 -23.36
C ASN A 124 8.16 9.69 -23.90
N PRO A 125 9.36 9.09 -23.73
CA PRO A 125 9.57 7.68 -24.04
C PRO A 125 8.55 6.75 -23.35
N ALA A 126 8.14 7.06 -22.11
CA ALA A 126 7.12 6.32 -21.36
C ALA A 126 5.73 6.32 -22.03
N ALA A 127 5.42 7.29 -22.89
CA ALA A 127 4.16 7.35 -23.62
C ALA A 127 4.13 6.41 -24.85
N GLN A 128 5.30 5.85 -25.25
CA GLN A 128 5.42 4.89 -26.35
C GLN A 128 5.18 3.44 -25.90
N GLU A 129 5.07 3.20 -24.59
CA GLU A 129 4.80 1.87 -24.03
C GLU A 129 3.43 1.33 -24.49
N PRO A 130 3.32 0.05 -24.85
CA PRO A 130 2.05 -0.55 -25.27
C PRO A 130 1.04 -0.51 -24.11
N GLY A 131 -0.18 -0.07 -24.41
CA GLY A 131 -1.23 0.06 -23.39
C GLY A 131 -1.07 1.25 -22.44
N TYR A 132 -0.15 2.18 -22.72
CA TYR A 132 0.10 3.40 -21.94
C TYR A 132 -1.19 4.12 -21.48
N ARG A 133 -2.12 4.34 -22.41
CA ARG A 133 -3.38 5.04 -22.13
C ARG A 133 -4.24 4.27 -21.15
N THR A 134 -4.49 2.98 -21.42
CA THR A 134 -5.33 2.11 -20.59
C THR A 134 -4.74 1.94 -19.19
N PHE A 135 -3.41 1.76 -19.10
CA PHE A 135 -2.71 1.63 -17.83
C PHE A 135 -2.75 2.93 -17.00
N THR A 136 -2.53 4.08 -17.64
CA THR A 136 -2.61 5.40 -16.98
C THR A 136 -4.01 5.66 -16.42
N ILE A 137 -5.06 5.36 -17.20
CA ILE A 137 -6.46 5.50 -16.76
C ILE A 137 -6.76 4.58 -15.57
N HIS A 138 -6.23 3.34 -15.59
CA HIS A 138 -6.43 2.41 -14.47
C HIS A 138 -5.78 2.91 -13.18
N MET A 139 -4.53 3.38 -13.26
CA MET A 139 -3.76 3.85 -12.10
C MET A 139 -4.30 5.16 -11.53
N CYS A 140 -4.85 6.03 -12.37
CA CYS A 140 -5.37 7.34 -11.99
C CYS A 140 -6.84 7.50 -12.44
N PRO A 141 -7.81 6.91 -11.72
CA PRO A 141 -9.22 6.92 -12.13
C PRO A 141 -9.89 8.30 -12.01
N SER A 142 -9.27 9.27 -11.33
CA SER A 142 -9.77 10.65 -11.21
C SER A 142 -9.56 11.50 -12.47
N LEU A 143 -8.83 10.98 -13.48
CA LEU A 143 -8.48 11.72 -14.68
C LEU A 143 -9.71 11.98 -15.57
N THR A 144 -9.83 13.24 -15.97
CA THR A 144 -10.81 13.72 -16.95
C THR A 144 -10.16 13.97 -18.31
N LEU A 145 -8.91 14.46 -18.31
CA LEU A 145 -8.15 14.79 -19.50
C LEU A 145 -6.76 14.12 -19.42
N LEU A 146 -6.44 13.31 -20.44
CA LEU A 146 -5.15 12.68 -20.62
C LEU A 146 -4.59 13.05 -21.99
N ASP A 147 -3.42 13.68 -22.04
CA ASP A 147 -2.73 14.05 -23.29
C ASP A 147 -3.62 14.85 -24.26
N ARG A 148 -4.34 15.84 -23.71
CA ARG A 148 -5.31 16.70 -24.43
C ARG A 148 -6.53 15.96 -24.99
N SER A 149 -6.73 14.70 -24.61
CA SER A 149 -7.90 13.91 -24.98
C SER A 149 -8.73 13.59 -23.74
N GLU A 150 -10.04 13.73 -23.87
CA GLU A 150 -10.95 13.39 -22.78
C GLU A 150 -10.93 11.88 -22.52
N VAL A 151 -11.02 11.51 -21.25
CA VAL A 151 -11.10 10.11 -20.83
C VAL A 151 -12.58 9.73 -20.80
N THR A 152 -12.97 8.81 -21.68
CA THR A 152 -14.36 8.37 -21.76
C THR A 152 -14.64 7.28 -20.73
N ARG A 153 -15.90 7.18 -20.28
CA ARG A 153 -16.33 6.14 -19.34
C ARG A 153 -16.08 4.71 -19.86
N ASN A 154 -16.25 4.49 -21.16
CA ASN A 154 -15.96 3.20 -21.79
C ASN A 154 -14.47 2.80 -21.66
N GLU A 155 -13.56 3.77 -21.79
CA GLU A 155 -12.13 3.52 -21.59
C GLU A 155 -11.81 3.22 -20.12
N GLN A 156 -12.44 3.93 -19.19
CA GLN A 156 -12.31 3.67 -17.75
C GLN A 156 -12.81 2.26 -17.39
N GLU A 157 -13.97 1.86 -17.91
CA GLU A 157 -14.54 0.53 -17.68
C GLU A 157 -13.64 -0.55 -18.29
N LYS A 158 -13.16 -0.37 -19.52
CA LYS A 158 -12.19 -1.29 -20.15
C LYS A 158 -10.91 -1.42 -19.35
N ALA A 159 -10.32 -0.31 -18.91
CA ALA A 159 -9.12 -0.30 -18.08
C ALA A 159 -9.37 -1.00 -16.75
N SER A 160 -10.49 -0.71 -16.09
CA SER A 160 -10.89 -1.37 -14.86
C SER A 160 -11.08 -2.88 -15.05
N HIS A 161 -11.73 -3.32 -16.12
CA HIS A 161 -11.98 -4.74 -16.40
C HIS A 161 -10.67 -5.48 -16.67
N MET A 162 -9.80 -4.92 -17.51
CA MET A 162 -8.51 -5.52 -17.88
C MET A 162 -7.61 -5.78 -16.66
N TYR A 163 -7.44 -4.77 -15.79
CA TYR A 163 -6.52 -4.86 -14.65
C TYR A 163 -7.20 -5.32 -13.33
N SER A 164 -8.53 -5.38 -13.27
CA SER A 164 -9.24 -5.98 -12.12
C SER A 164 -9.21 -7.50 -12.13
N GLN A 165 -9.09 -8.12 -13.30
CA GLN A 165 -9.01 -9.58 -13.43
C GLN A 165 -7.86 -10.16 -12.59
N ASP A 166 -6.68 -9.55 -12.62
CA ASP A 166 -5.53 -9.98 -11.81
C ASP A 166 -5.79 -9.86 -10.31
N LYS A 167 -6.49 -8.81 -9.88
CA LYS A 167 -6.90 -8.64 -8.48
C LYS A 167 -7.95 -9.68 -8.05
N THR A 168 -8.84 -10.07 -8.96
CA THR A 168 -9.82 -11.14 -8.69
C THR A 168 -9.18 -12.52 -8.69
N LEU A 169 -8.21 -12.80 -9.57
CA LEU A 169 -7.44 -14.04 -9.59
C LEU A 169 -6.54 -14.17 -8.36
N ALA A 170 -5.93 -13.07 -7.91
CA ALA A 170 -5.19 -13.05 -6.66
C ALA A 170 -6.12 -13.31 -5.46
N LYS A 171 -7.29 -12.65 -5.39
CA LYS A 171 -8.27 -12.88 -4.33
C LYS A 171 -8.89 -14.28 -4.34
N SER A 172 -9.13 -14.85 -5.51
CA SER A 172 -9.69 -16.21 -5.63
C SER A 172 -8.68 -17.28 -5.23
N ARG A 173 -7.38 -17.05 -5.47
CA ARG A 173 -6.28 -17.90 -4.99
C ARG A 173 -6.02 -17.76 -3.49
N VAL A 174 -6.30 -16.59 -2.90
CA VAL A 174 -6.17 -16.31 -1.46
C VAL A 174 -7.48 -16.59 -0.71
N ALA A 175 -8.18 -17.65 -1.09
CA ALA A 175 -9.34 -18.12 -0.34
C ALA A 175 -8.88 -18.95 0.87
N PHE A 176 -8.64 -18.29 2.01
CA PHE A 176 -8.47 -18.99 3.30
C PHE A 176 -9.81 -19.65 3.67
N GLY A 177 -9.84 -20.99 3.75
CA GLY A 177 -10.99 -21.72 4.29
C GLY A 177 -12.11 -22.13 3.33
N ARG A 178 -11.91 -22.12 2.00
CA ARG A 178 -12.84 -22.85 1.13
C ARG A 178 -12.65 -24.36 1.36
N LYS A 179 -13.66 -25.02 1.93
CA LYS A 179 -13.77 -26.49 1.92
C LYS A 179 -13.74 -26.94 0.45
N SER A 180 -12.84 -27.84 0.11
CA SER A 180 -12.84 -28.50 -1.19
C SER A 180 -14.16 -29.27 -1.35
N GLU A 181 -15.02 -28.85 -2.27
CA GLU A 181 -16.15 -29.67 -2.70
C GLU A 181 -15.65 -30.70 -3.68
N GLY A 182 -15.18 -31.81 -3.14
CA GLY A 182 -14.80 -32.99 -3.88
C GLY A 182 -14.51 -34.11 -2.90
N PRO A 183 -14.86 -35.37 -3.21
CA PRO A 183 -14.49 -36.49 -2.37
C PRO A 183 -12.96 -36.50 -2.22
N PRO A 184 -12.43 -36.80 -1.03
CA PRO A 184 -11.00 -36.74 -0.77
C PRO A 184 -10.28 -37.72 -1.71
N THR A 185 -9.56 -37.18 -2.70
CA THR A 185 -8.63 -37.98 -3.50
C THR A 185 -7.48 -38.39 -2.60
N SER A 186 -7.44 -39.69 -2.30
CA SER A 186 -6.32 -40.39 -1.67
C SER A 186 -5.09 -40.33 -2.60
N HIS A 187 -4.37 -39.21 -2.60
CA HIS A 187 -2.99 -39.19 -3.08
C HIS A 187 -2.04 -39.46 -1.91
N SER A 188 -1.66 -40.72 -1.86
CA SER A 188 -0.51 -41.30 -1.19
C SER A 188 0.79 -40.53 -1.46
N ALA A 189 1.69 -40.64 -0.47
CA ALA A 189 3.13 -40.35 -0.47
C ALA A 189 3.57 -38.90 -0.13
N PHE A 190 3.47 -38.55 1.15
CA PHE A 190 4.52 -37.74 1.78
C PHE A 190 5.84 -38.51 1.71
N ALA A 191 6.74 -38.07 0.82
CA ALA A 191 8.15 -38.41 0.90
C ALA A 191 8.68 -37.97 2.27
N ARG A 192 9.01 -38.93 3.15
CA ARG A 192 9.82 -38.66 4.34
C ARG A 192 11.17 -38.17 3.86
N ARG A 193 11.44 -36.86 4.01
CA ARG A 193 12.81 -36.36 4.07
C ARG A 193 13.44 -36.92 5.33
N THR A 194 14.23 -37.98 5.19
CA THR A 194 15.16 -38.42 6.22
C THR A 194 16.31 -37.42 6.28
N THR A 195 16.28 -36.48 7.22
CA THR A 195 17.46 -35.69 7.56
C THR A 195 18.36 -36.56 8.44
N SER A 196 19.45 -37.04 7.84
CA SER A 196 20.57 -37.66 8.55
C SER A 196 21.24 -36.64 9.46
N VAL A 197 21.04 -36.78 10.77
CA VAL A 197 21.82 -36.05 11.79
C VAL A 197 23.12 -36.83 12.00
N LYS A 198 24.24 -36.31 11.48
CA LYS A 198 25.57 -36.70 11.91
C LYS A 198 25.80 -36.14 13.33
N GLN A 199 26.13 -37.01 14.26
CA GLN A 199 26.69 -36.63 15.55
C GLN A 199 28.18 -36.33 15.34
N ASP A 200 28.65 -35.21 15.88
CA ASP A 200 30.01 -35.11 16.39
C ASP A 200 30.00 -34.36 17.74
N PRO A 201 30.94 -34.68 18.63
CA PRO A 201 30.84 -34.36 20.06
C PRO A 201 31.74 -33.18 20.42
N THR A 202 31.26 -32.27 21.28
CA THR A 202 32.06 -31.64 22.36
C THR A 202 31.24 -30.66 23.19
N GLU A 203 31.44 -30.81 24.50
CA GLU A 203 31.55 -29.74 25.52
C GLU A 203 30.30 -28.91 25.90
N ALA A 204 29.72 -29.35 27.03
CA ALA A 204 29.55 -28.56 28.26
C ALA A 204 29.04 -27.10 28.11
N THR A 205 27.80 -26.86 28.53
CA THR A 205 27.47 -26.27 29.86
C THR A 205 25.97 -25.94 29.96
N ASN A 206 25.33 -26.47 31.02
CA ASN A 206 24.38 -25.83 31.96
C ASN A 206 23.70 -24.51 31.53
N GLN A 207 22.42 -24.20 31.77
CA GLN A 207 21.24 -24.69 32.53
C GLN A 207 20.07 -23.79 32.00
N VAL A 208 18.78 -24.11 32.07
CA VAL A 208 17.92 -23.96 33.27
C VAL A 208 16.50 -24.47 32.95
N ASN A 209 16.06 -25.41 33.79
CA ASN A 209 14.75 -25.66 34.40
C ASN A 209 13.43 -25.70 33.61
N GLY A 210 12.83 -26.90 33.63
CA GLY A 210 11.41 -27.17 33.35
C GLY A 210 11.00 -28.61 33.63
N ASN A 211 11.18 -29.09 34.87
CA ASN A 211 10.57 -30.26 35.53
C ASN A 211 9.87 -31.34 34.68
N LEU A 212 10.54 -32.48 34.45
CA LEU A 212 9.91 -33.80 34.50
C LEU A 212 10.80 -34.74 35.32
N LYS A 213 10.36 -35.11 36.53
CA LYS A 213 10.95 -36.23 37.26
C LYS A 213 10.61 -37.50 36.50
N VAL A 214 11.60 -38.10 35.84
CA VAL A 214 11.48 -39.44 35.27
C VAL A 214 11.70 -40.42 36.42
N ASN A 215 10.62 -41.01 36.93
CA ASN A 215 10.73 -42.19 37.78
C ASN A 215 11.12 -43.37 36.87
N THR A 216 12.26 -44.00 37.13
CA THR A 216 12.87 -45.01 36.25
C THR A 216 12.42 -46.44 36.52
N ASN A 217 11.40 -46.70 37.35
CA ASN A 217 11.08 -48.06 37.79
C ASN A 217 9.59 -48.40 37.64
N GLU A 218 9.01 -48.24 36.44
CA GLU A 218 7.68 -48.80 36.14
C GLU A 218 7.79 -49.75 34.94
N SER A 219 7.22 -50.95 35.09
CA SER A 219 7.19 -51.98 34.05
C SER A 219 6.44 -51.47 32.80
N PRO A 220 6.85 -51.84 31.57
CA PRO A 220 6.21 -51.34 30.35
C PRO A 220 4.69 -51.56 30.30
N GLU A 221 4.21 -52.63 30.94
CA GLU A 221 2.78 -52.98 30.99
C GLU A 221 1.97 -52.02 31.91
N GLU A 222 2.56 -51.56 33.02
CA GLU A 222 1.95 -50.56 33.89
C GLU A 222 1.90 -49.18 33.22
N ALA A 223 2.95 -48.79 32.50
CA ALA A 223 2.98 -47.54 31.74
C ALA A 223 1.92 -47.50 30.62
N VAL A 224 1.66 -48.65 29.99
CA VAL A 224 0.58 -48.80 29.00
C VAL A 224 -0.79 -48.75 29.67
N ASN A 225 -0.99 -49.41 30.82
CA ASN A 225 -2.25 -49.31 31.57
C ASN A 225 -2.51 -47.89 32.10
N ILE A 226 -1.50 -47.15 32.56
CA ILE A 226 -1.62 -45.73 32.94
C ILE A 226 -1.99 -44.87 31.72
N ARG A 227 -1.42 -45.14 30.55
CA ARG A 227 -1.82 -44.48 29.28
C ARG A 227 -3.24 -44.85 28.87
N PHE A 228 -3.68 -46.09 29.12
CA PHE A 228 -5.02 -46.58 28.80
C PHE A 228 -6.10 -46.02 29.75
N LEU A 229 -5.78 -45.85 31.03
CA LEU A 229 -6.60 -45.16 32.02
C LEU A 229 -6.64 -43.63 31.79
N LYS A 230 -5.61 -43.06 31.16
CA LYS A 230 -5.60 -41.70 30.61
C LYS A 230 -6.32 -41.62 29.27
N LYS A 231 -7.57 -42.09 29.16
CA LYS A 231 -8.45 -41.62 28.08
C LYS A 231 -8.57 -40.11 28.22
N SER A 232 -8.21 -39.36 27.18
CA SER A 232 -8.19 -37.89 27.24
C SER A 232 -9.60 -37.38 27.47
N LEU A 233 -9.88 -36.92 28.69
CA LEU A 233 -11.09 -36.17 29.00
C LEU A 233 -11.10 -34.96 28.09
N THR A 234 -12.06 -34.95 27.16
CA THR A 234 -12.18 -33.82 26.24
C THR A 234 -13.11 -32.81 26.89
N MET A 235 -12.53 -31.67 27.29
CA MET A 235 -13.24 -30.61 27.97
C MET A 235 -13.46 -29.45 27.00
N TYR A 236 -14.73 -29.13 26.74
CA TYR A 236 -15.09 -27.95 25.97
C TYR A 236 -15.96 -27.05 26.83
N SER A 237 -15.63 -25.76 26.82
CA SER A 237 -16.39 -24.73 27.53
C SER A 237 -17.13 -23.88 26.50
N ILE A 238 -18.45 -23.80 26.62
CA ILE A 238 -19.33 -23.05 25.72
C ILE A 238 -20.07 -22.00 26.54
N PHE A 239 -20.30 -20.84 25.95
CA PHE A 239 -21.06 -19.77 26.58
C PHE A 239 -22.56 -19.95 26.30
N ASP A 240 -23.38 -19.96 27.35
CA ASP A 240 -24.83 -20.16 27.21
C ASP A 240 -25.54 -18.88 26.75
N TRP A 241 -25.59 -18.69 25.44
CA TRP A 241 -26.22 -17.52 24.81
C TRP A 241 -27.74 -17.50 24.93
N SER A 242 -28.38 -18.62 25.29
CA SER A 242 -29.84 -18.68 25.44
C SER A 242 -30.36 -17.80 26.58
N LYS A 243 -29.50 -17.52 27.57
CA LYS A 243 -29.81 -16.68 28.73
C LYS A 243 -29.59 -15.20 28.48
N VAL A 244 -29.04 -14.82 27.32
CA VAL A 244 -28.79 -13.42 26.96
C VAL A 244 -30.00 -12.90 26.18
N PRO A 245 -30.79 -11.97 26.75
CA PRO A 245 -31.99 -11.48 26.08
C PRO A 245 -31.62 -10.63 24.87
N ARG A 246 -32.40 -10.74 23.80
CA ARG A 246 -32.34 -9.88 22.62
C ARG A 246 -32.71 -8.44 22.99
N LEU A 247 -32.23 -7.47 22.22
CA LEU A 247 -32.35 -6.04 22.52
C LEU A 247 -33.80 -5.58 22.75
N GLU A 248 -34.75 -6.16 22.02
CA GLU A 248 -36.19 -5.86 22.12
C GLU A 248 -36.78 -6.35 23.46
N ALA A 249 -36.40 -7.55 23.92
CA ALA A 249 -36.86 -8.11 25.19
C ALA A 249 -36.33 -7.30 26.40
N ARG A 250 -35.10 -6.77 26.32
CA ARG A 250 -34.53 -5.90 27.37
C ARG A 250 -35.28 -4.58 27.55
N ARG A 251 -36.03 -4.13 26.53
CA ARG A 251 -36.78 -2.87 26.57
C ARG A 251 -38.19 -3.01 27.13
N GLN A 252 -38.73 -4.24 27.16
CA GLN A 252 -40.12 -4.49 27.52
C GLN A 252 -40.30 -5.06 28.93
N THR A 253 -39.22 -5.52 29.58
CA THR A 253 -39.30 -6.17 30.90
C THR A 253 -38.29 -5.59 31.88
N ASP A 254 -38.73 -5.17 33.07
CA ASP A 254 -37.86 -4.71 34.17
C ASP A 254 -37.20 -5.87 34.97
N SER A 255 -37.37 -7.12 34.53
CA SER A 255 -36.80 -8.28 35.20
C SER A 255 -35.27 -8.35 35.03
N GLN A 256 -34.54 -8.55 36.14
CA GLN A 256 -33.09 -8.77 36.08
C GLN A 256 -32.78 -10.14 35.48
N PHE A 257 -32.07 -10.16 34.35
CA PHE A 257 -31.64 -11.39 33.70
C PHE A 257 -30.34 -11.93 34.31
N SER A 258 -30.24 -13.25 34.46
CA SER A 258 -29.00 -13.87 34.94
C SER A 258 -27.86 -13.64 33.93
N LEU A 259 -26.68 -13.28 34.43
CA LEU A 259 -25.48 -13.18 33.60
C LEU A 259 -25.22 -14.50 32.88
N PRO A 260 -24.82 -14.46 31.60
CA PRO A 260 -24.49 -15.67 30.88
C PRO A 260 -23.32 -16.39 31.55
N ARG A 261 -23.47 -17.71 31.68
CA ARG A 261 -22.53 -18.57 32.40
C ARG A 261 -21.80 -19.48 31.42
N ILE A 262 -20.53 -19.73 31.69
CA ILE A 262 -19.73 -20.73 30.99
C ILE A 262 -20.22 -22.11 31.41
N LEU A 263 -20.65 -22.91 30.44
CA LEU A 263 -21.00 -24.31 30.61
C LEU A 263 -19.82 -25.16 30.15
N THR A 264 -19.27 -25.94 31.06
CA THR A 264 -18.16 -26.84 30.78
C THR A 264 -18.69 -28.26 30.69
N PHE A 265 -18.51 -28.88 29.52
CA PHE A 265 -18.88 -30.26 29.28
C PHE A 265 -17.62 -31.11 29.24
N VAL A 266 -17.69 -32.25 29.94
CA VAL A 266 -16.59 -33.20 30.08
C VAL A 266 -17.09 -34.55 29.59
N TYR A 267 -16.46 -35.06 28.54
CA TYR A 267 -16.77 -36.38 27.98
C TYR A 267 -15.66 -37.37 28.37
N ARG A 268 -16.07 -38.55 28.84
CA ARG A 268 -15.23 -39.69 29.21
C ARG A 268 -15.21 -40.74 28.10
#